data_AF-A0A2G7GLY8-F1
#
_entry.id   AF-A0A2G7GLY8-F1
#
_cell.length_a   1.000
_cell.length_b   1.000
_cell.length_c   1.000
_cell.angle_alpha   90.00
_cell.angle_beta   90.00
_cell.angle_gamma   90.00
#
_symmetry.space_group_name_H-M   'P 1'
#
loop_
_entity.id
_entity.type
_entity.pdbx_description
1 polymer ?
#
loop_
_entity_poly.entity_id
_entity_poly.type
_entity_poly.pdbx_seq_one_letter_code
_entity_poly.pdbx_strand_id
1 'polypeptide(L)' 'MSQKPISVWNYKPWWCQPWSIMLTGVTLIAGSWILFKTFWLTSLVAIPVLAWMGFFLLIYPRLVVYDDLQK' A
#
# COMPACT_ATOMS: atom_id res chain seq x y z
N MET A 1 15.85 13.04 -24.47
CA MET A 1 15.26 11.75 -24.07
C MET A 1 14.97 11.84 -22.58
N SER A 2 13.70 12.01 -22.20
CA SER A 2 13.31 12.10 -20.79
C SER A 2 13.57 10.73 -20.14
N GLN A 3 14.64 10.63 -19.35
CA GLN A 3 14.95 9.44 -18.56
C GLN A 3 13.82 9.28 -17.54
N LYS A 4 12.83 8.46 -17.88
CA LYS A 4 11.75 8.10 -16.97
C LYS A 4 12.44 7.37 -15.81
N PRO A 5 12.35 7.87 -14.56
CA PRO A 5 13.00 7.22 -13.43
C PRO A 5 12.54 5.76 -13.45
N ILE A 6 13.51 4.86 -13.48
CA ILE A 6 13.28 3.42 -13.55
C ILE A 6 12.45 3.09 -12.30
N SER A 7 11.12 2.96 -12.46
CA SER A 7 10.27 2.86 -11.29
C SER A 7 10.52 1.51 -10.64
N VAL A 8 10.93 1.50 -9.38
CA VAL A 8 11.17 0.30 -8.56
C VAL A 8 10.05 -0.73 -8.60
N TRP A 9 8.84 -0.26 -8.86
CA TRP A 9 7.64 -1.07 -9.01
C TRP A 9 7.69 -2.01 -10.23
N ASN A 10 8.53 -1.74 -11.24
CA ASN A 10 8.72 -2.63 -12.39
C ASN A 10 9.50 -3.91 -12.05
N TYR A 11 10.37 -3.88 -11.04
CA TYR A 11 11.14 -5.05 -10.62
C TYR A 11 10.44 -5.88 -9.54
N LYS A 12 9.35 -5.37 -8.95
CA LYS A 12 8.58 -6.09 -7.94
C LYS A 12 7.47 -6.90 -8.62
N PRO A 13 7.23 -8.17 -8.21
CA PRO A 13 6.12 -8.97 -8.73
C PRO A 13 4.78 -8.24 -8.61
N TRP A 14 3.86 -8.52 -9.53
CA TRP A 14 2.61 -7.77 -9.68
C TRP A 14 1.78 -7.71 -8.39
N TRP A 15 1.89 -8.72 -7.52
CA TRP A 15 1.22 -8.80 -6.22
C TRP A 15 1.66 -7.75 -5.21
N CYS A 16 2.86 -7.18 -5.36
CA CYS A 16 3.39 -6.13 -4.49
C CYS A 16 3.17 -4.72 -5.07
N GLN A 17 2.34 -4.58 -6.10
CA GLN A 17 2.03 -3.28 -6.68
C GLN A 17 1.15 -2.44 -5.74
N PRO A 18 1.21 -1.10 -5.83
CA PRO A 18 0.39 -0.19 -5.03
C PRO A 18 -1.10 -0.55 -5.08
N TRP A 19 -1.56 -0.92 -6.28
CA TRP A 19 -2.93 -1.29 -6.58
C TRP A 19 -3.36 -2.59 -5.88
N SER A 20 -2.47 -3.59 -5.79
CA SER A 20 -2.76 -4.82 -5.06
C SER A 20 -2.90 -4.56 -3.56
N ILE A 21 -2.00 -3.74 -2.99
CA ILE A 21 -2.05 -3.36 -1.58
C ILE A 21 -3.34 -2.58 -1.27
N MET A 22 -3.73 -1.66 -2.16
CA MET A 22 -5.02 -0.97 -2.07
C MET A 22 -6.21 -1.91 -2.15
N LEU A 23 -6.22 -2.85 -3.11
CA LEU A 23 -7.29 -3.84 -3.25
C LEU A 23 -7.43 -4.70 -2.00
N THR A 24 -6.32 -5.24 -1.47
CA THR A 24 -6.35 -6.06 -0.27
C THR A 24 -6.90 -5.29 0.93
N GLY A 25 -6.44 -4.04 1.12
CA GLY A 25 -6.92 -3.20 2.23
C GLY A 25 -8.40 -2.82 2.09
N VAL A 26 -8.83 -2.42 0.90
CA VAL A 26 -10.24 -2.09 0.61
C VAL A 26 -11.12 -3.32 0.76
N THR A 27 -10.72 -4.48 0.25
CA THR A 27 -11.47 -5.74 0.40
C THR A 27 -11.56 -6.18 1.86
N LEU A 28 -10.50 -6.04 2.66
CA LEU A 28 -10.53 -6.32 4.09
C LEU A 28 -11.51 -5.41 4.84
N ILE A 29 -11.43 -4.09 4.58
CA ILE A 29 -12.30 -3.11 5.24
C ILE A 29 -13.76 -3.31 4.79
N ALA A 30 -14.01 -3.47 3.49
CA ALA A 30 -15.34 -3.69 2.94
C ALA A 30 -15.93 -5.04 3.37
N GLY A 31 -15.13 -6.10 3.41
CA GLY A 31 -15.54 -7.42 3.91
C GLY A 31 -15.90 -7.37 5.40
N SER A 32 -15.06 -6.72 6.22
CA SER A 32 -15.35 -6.49 7.63
C SER A 32 -16.64 -5.70 7.83
N TRP A 33 -16.87 -4.68 6.99
CA TRP A 33 -18.08 -3.88 7.03
C TRP A 33 -19.35 -4.69 6.69
N ILE A 34 -19.30 -5.47 5.61
CA ILE A 34 -20.43 -6.26 5.12
C ILE A 34 -20.82 -7.35 6.13
N LEU A 35 -19.83 -7.99 6.76
CA LEU A 35 -20.07 -9.08 7.70
C LEU A 35 -20.59 -8.60 9.06
N PHE A 36 -20.06 -7.49 9.59
CA PHE A 36 -20.37 -7.09 10.97
C PHE A 36 -21.32 -5.90 11.08
N LYS A 37 -21.52 -5.09 10.03
CA LYS A 37 -22.27 -3.81 10.04
C LYS A 37 -22.00 -2.91 11.26
N THR A 38 -20.87 -3.10 11.92
CA THR A 38 -20.53 -2.49 13.20
C THR A 38 -19.35 -1.57 12.98
N PHE A 39 -19.60 -0.26 13.04
CA PHE A 39 -18.58 0.78 12.86
C PHE A 39 -17.35 0.59 13.76
N TRP A 40 -17.56 0.10 14.99
CA TRP A 40 -16.49 -0.06 15.97
C TRP A 40 -15.45 -1.09 15.55
N LEU A 41 -15.90 -2.26 15.08
CA LEU A 41 -15.01 -3.31 14.59
C LEU A 41 -14.31 -2.89 13.31
N THR A 42 -15.04 -2.24 12.39
CA THR A 42 -14.44 -1.76 11.14
C THR A 42 -13.36 -0.72 11.40
N SER A 43 -13.54 0.22 12.34
CA SER A 43 -12.49 1.17 12.71
C SER A 43 -11.25 0.46 13.28
N LEU A 44 -11.45 -0.55 14.14
CA LEU A 44 -10.36 -1.31 14.73
C LEU A 44 -9.54 -2.06 13.67
N VAL A 45 -10.19 -2.58 12.63
CA VAL A 45 -9.53 -3.24 11.48
C VAL A 45 -8.93 -2.23 10.49
N ALA A 46 -9.62 -1.10 10.26
CA ALA A 46 -9.21 -0.10 9.28
C ALA A 46 -7.91 0.61 9.67
N ILE A 47 -7.71 0.92 10.96
CA ILE A 47 -6.49 1.59 11.45
C ILE A 47 -5.21 0.81 11.08
N PRO A 48 -5.02 -0.47 11.47
CA PRO A 48 -3.82 -1.22 11.12
C PRO A 48 -3.70 -1.48 9.62
N VAL A 49 -4.82 -1.67 8.90
CA VAL A 49 -4.81 -1.82 7.43
C VAL A 49 -4.32 -0.54 6.75
N LEU A 50 -4.82 0.63 7.15
CA LEU A 50 -4.38 1.92 6.61
C LEU A 50 -2.93 2.21 7.01
N ALA A 51 -2.51 1.88 8.23
CA ALA A 51 -1.12 1.99 8.66
C ALA A 51 -0.19 1.12 7.82
N TRP A 52 -0.58 -0.13 7.55
CA TRP A 52 0.14 -1.04 6.67
C TRP A 52 0.23 -0.52 5.23
N MET A 53 -0.91 -0.07 4.68
CA MET A 53 -0.96 0.51 3.34
C MET A 53 -0.08 1.76 3.25
N GLY A 54 -0.18 2.67 4.22
CA GLY A 54 0.64 3.89 4.30
C GLY A 54 2.12 3.57 4.41
N PHE A 55 2.50 2.57 5.21
CA PHE A 55 3.89 2.11 5.31
C PHE A 55 4.42 1.65 3.94
N PHE A 56 3.72 0.75 3.26
CA PHE A 56 4.16 0.25 1.96
C PHE A 56 4.09 1.29 0.84
N LEU A 57 3.13 2.21 0.86
CA LEU A 57 2.95 3.21 -0.20
C LEU A 57 3.82 4.46 -0.01
N LEU A 58 4.16 4.84 1.22
CA LEU A 58 4.93 6.06 1.49
C LEU A 58 6.37 5.77 1.87
N ILE A 59 6.61 4.81 2.78
CA ILE A 59 7.94 4.56 3.33
C ILE A 59 8.81 3.81 2.31
N TYR A 60 8.26 2.82 1.62
CA TYR A 60 9.00 2.06 0.60
C TYR A 60 9.51 2.92 -0.58
N PRO A 61 8.68 3.73 -1.27
CA PRO A 61 9.21 4.56 -2.36
C PRO A 61 10.16 5.64 -1.84
N ARG A 62 9.95 6.17 -0.62
CA ARG A 62 10.91 7.09 -0.02
C ARG A 62 12.27 6.43 0.16
N LEU A 63 12.33 5.23 0.74
CA LEU A 63 13.58 4.48 0.93
C LEU A 63 14.32 4.25 -0.39
N VAL A 64 13.60 3.85 -1.43
CA VAL A 64 14.20 3.66 -2.76
C VAL A 64 14.74 4.98 -3.31
N VAL A 65 13.96 6.05 -3.24
CA VAL A 65 14.41 7.37 -3.73
C VAL A 65 15.65 7.83 -2.96
N TYR A 66 15.74 7.55 -1.66
CA TYR A 66 16.95 7.81 -0.87
C TYR A 66 18.15 6.95 -1.31
N ASP A 67 17.93 5.65 -1.62
CA ASP A 67 18.97 4.75 -2.11
C ASP A 67 19.52 5.19 -3.49
N ASP A 68 18.63 5.64 -4.39
CA ASP A 68 18.99 6.16 -5.72
C ASP A 68 19.81 7.46 -5.62
N LEU A 69 19.49 8.34 -4.66
CA LEU A 69 20.21 9.60 -4.41
C LEU A 69 21.58 9.42 -3.71
N GLN A 70 21.85 8.26 -3.12
CA GLN A 70 23.14 7.96 -2.47
C GLN A 70 24.13 7.24 -3.39
N LYS A 71 23.72 6.93 -4.63
CA LYS A 71 24.49 6.17 -5.62
C LYS A 71 25.10 7.07 -6.69
#